data_AF-A0A0C2WUA3-F1
#
_entry.id   AF-A0A0C2WUA3-F1
#
_cell.length_a   1.000
_cell.length_b   1.000
_cell.length_c   1.000
_cell.angle_alpha   90.00
_cell.angle_beta   90.00
_cell.angle_gamma   90.00
#
_symmetry.space_group_name_H-M   'P 1'
#
loop_
_entity.id
_entity.type
_entity.pdbx_description
1 polymer ?
#
loop_
_entity_poly.entity_id
_entity_poly.type
_entity_poly.pdbx_seq_one_letter_code
_entity_poly.pdbx_strand_id
1 'polypeptide(L)'
;MNLEVKTPFSNVTTSKSSRIQKLSKYLRPGTPSHKPSLRHENPSTVLISEKAEPKTEHDSLAGPSEPMTSLPHTSVIAHAPGWTLFKNLYMAGGTLLIVSPSNTSFPKIRMMTSPGYHAENTPENIALREPTTENMDFLTPEQADQRWKIPNTGSTPYRVWSIKGNSILFNDPRQFLHHYYHFVAELLFGTWAFWYGAFTKPSSELSLSLAYSDAPFPPPIHRMIFAHSDADGWHDDPGFDSYFLRAAFPHIAVENQRAWADRISSTTARSSDPASHRAWHFPVVLLADRSAAFRGAVCGSHTQRTAAEAWQYMFTQKKLIGVHAARWWDPLREAVWKFAGVDGADALNWMKQSVFQELLPLPQKVGITYISRQSGNRRKLVQEAHDNLVISISELVTRRRLKGNEWVFRVIDAEKISRDEQIRIAAETTIMLGVHGNGLTHLVFMPPTRLSTVIEIFYPGGFAHDYQWTATAMGMKYFNVWNDSYSALPDEPPVDYPPGFQEASIPVHGLSIAKLIEDRLDGKI
;
A
#
# COMPACT_ATOMS: atom_id res chain seq x y z
N MET A 1 -9.00 32.54 6.38
CA MET A 1 -9.95 33.53 5.87
C MET A 1 -11.28 32.79 5.75
N ASN A 2 -12.18 33.02 6.70
CA ASN A 2 -13.39 32.21 6.93
C ASN A 2 -14.46 32.53 5.91
N LEU A 3 -15.03 31.51 5.27
CA LEU A 3 -16.36 31.59 4.65
C LEU A 3 -17.09 30.25 4.84
N GLU A 4 -18.08 30.28 5.73
CA GLU A 4 -19.09 29.26 5.96
C GLU A 4 -19.97 29.08 4.72
N VAL A 5 -20.25 27.83 4.36
CA VAL A 5 -21.41 27.50 3.50
C VAL A 5 -22.19 26.38 4.18
N LYS A 6 -23.36 26.75 4.72
CA LYS A 6 -24.38 25.85 5.26
C LYS A 6 -25.12 25.16 4.12
N THR A 7 -25.36 23.86 4.24
CA THR A 7 -26.38 23.12 3.47
C THR A 7 -27.39 22.45 4.41
N PRO A 8 -28.69 22.39 4.04
CA PRO A 8 -29.75 22.03 4.96
C PRO A 8 -30.08 20.53 4.98
N PHE A 9 -30.48 20.06 6.16
CA PHE A 9 -31.05 18.74 6.44
C PHE A 9 -32.39 18.49 5.73
N SER A 10 -32.62 17.23 5.34
CA SER A 10 -33.97 16.67 5.17
C SER A 10 -34.04 15.28 5.82
N ASN A 11 -34.96 15.17 6.79
CA ASN A 11 -35.30 13.97 7.55
C ASN A 11 -36.00 12.90 6.71
N VAL A 12 -35.64 11.63 6.90
CA VAL A 12 -36.56 10.50 6.74
C VAL A 12 -36.32 9.48 7.86
N THR A 13 -37.38 9.22 8.62
CA THR A 13 -37.50 8.26 9.72
C THR A 13 -38.01 6.89 9.26
N THR A 14 -37.77 5.88 10.12
CA THR A 14 -38.39 4.54 10.24
C THR A 14 -37.74 3.41 9.40
N SER A 15 -37.58 2.16 9.84
CA SER A 15 -38.08 1.44 11.02
C SER A 15 -37.14 0.30 11.43
N LYS A 16 -37.24 -0.13 12.70
CA LYS A 16 -36.63 -1.33 13.27
C LYS A 16 -37.31 -2.61 12.75
N SER A 17 -36.54 -3.67 12.53
CA SER A 17 -37.04 -5.05 12.53
C SER A 17 -35.96 -6.02 12.99
N SER A 18 -36.24 -6.65 14.12
CA SER A 18 -35.54 -7.76 14.75
C SER A 18 -35.93 -9.11 14.12
N ARG A 19 -34.99 -10.03 13.91
CA ARG A 19 -35.28 -11.46 14.15
C ARG A 19 -34.04 -12.33 14.38
N ILE A 20 -34.25 -13.20 15.35
CA ILE A 20 -33.38 -14.10 16.09
C ILE A 20 -33.23 -15.46 15.40
N GLN A 21 -32.05 -16.08 15.57
CA GLN A 21 -31.68 -17.51 15.61
C GLN A 21 -32.34 -18.53 14.65
N LYS A 22 -31.49 -19.34 14.01
CA LYS A 22 -31.26 -20.77 14.33
C LYS A 22 -30.52 -21.43 13.17
N LEU A 23 -29.40 -22.11 13.45
CA LEU A 23 -29.05 -23.41 12.87
C LEU A 23 -27.71 -23.92 13.46
N SER A 24 -27.82 -24.67 14.55
CA SER A 24 -26.78 -25.58 15.04
C SER A 24 -27.43 -26.96 15.21
N LYS A 25 -26.99 -27.96 14.45
CA LYS A 25 -27.13 -29.40 14.76
C LYS A 25 -26.40 -30.21 13.68
N TYR A 26 -25.98 -31.41 14.05
CA TYR A 26 -25.11 -32.38 13.33
C TYR A 26 -23.62 -32.07 13.59
N LEU A 27 -22.82 -32.86 14.31
CA LEU A 27 -22.83 -34.29 14.61
C LEU A 27 -22.19 -34.60 15.98
N ARG A 28 -22.61 -35.70 16.60
CA ARG A 28 -22.01 -36.33 17.79
C ARG A 28 -21.09 -37.51 17.37
N PRO A 29 -20.21 -38.00 18.27
CA PRO A 29 -19.00 -38.75 17.94
C PRO A 29 -19.17 -40.28 18.02
N GLY A 30 -18.27 -41.01 17.35
CA GLY A 30 -18.07 -42.45 17.51
C GLY A 30 -16.68 -42.88 17.05
N THR A 31 -15.88 -43.38 18.00
CA THR A 31 -14.63 -44.16 17.85
C THR A 31 -14.93 -45.65 18.14
N PRO A 32 -13.99 -46.64 18.06
CA PRO A 32 -12.61 -46.68 17.52
C PRO A 32 -12.27 -47.93 16.65
N SER A 33 -11.00 -47.99 16.22
CA SER A 33 -10.13 -49.18 16.02
C SER A 33 -9.93 -49.72 14.59
N HIS A 34 -8.69 -49.66 14.11
CA HIS A 34 -7.84 -50.84 13.86
C HIS A 34 -6.43 -50.42 13.39
N LYS A 35 -5.40 -50.96 14.06
CA LYS A 35 -4.00 -51.04 13.56
C LYS A 35 -3.89 -52.22 12.59
N PRO A 36 -2.95 -52.17 11.63
CA PRO A 36 -1.83 -53.12 11.64
C PRO A 36 -0.50 -52.44 11.26
N SER A 37 0.55 -52.66 12.05
CA SER A 37 1.65 -53.64 11.87
C SER A 37 2.78 -53.10 10.98
N LEU A 38 3.91 -52.84 11.64
CA LEU A 38 5.20 -52.49 11.05
C LEU A 38 5.91 -53.79 10.67
N ARG A 39 6.37 -53.90 9.42
CA ARG A 39 7.42 -54.83 9.02
C ARG A 39 8.55 -54.06 8.35
N HIS A 40 9.75 -54.31 8.85
CA HIS A 40 11.03 -53.95 8.25
C HIS A 40 11.27 -54.79 7.00
N GLU A 41 11.63 -54.15 5.89
CA GLU A 41 12.47 -54.74 4.85
C GLU A 41 13.57 -53.75 4.43
N ASN A 42 14.74 -54.31 4.14
CA ASN A 42 16.04 -53.66 3.95
C ASN A 42 16.23 -53.10 2.52
N PRO A 43 17.27 -52.27 2.27
CA PRO A 43 17.32 -51.33 1.16
C PRO A 43 17.79 -51.99 -0.15
N SER A 44 17.12 -51.66 -1.25
CA SER A 44 17.55 -52.04 -2.61
C SER A 44 17.87 -50.79 -3.42
N THR A 45 19.16 -50.65 -3.72
CA THR A 45 19.73 -50.16 -5.00
C THR A 45 19.19 -48.84 -5.56
N VAL A 46 19.89 -47.74 -5.22
CA VAL A 46 19.75 -46.45 -5.90
C VAL A 46 20.38 -46.56 -7.29
N LEU A 47 19.53 -46.65 -8.31
CA LEU A 47 19.92 -46.41 -9.70
C LEU A 47 20.09 -44.89 -9.90
N ILE A 48 21.31 -44.50 -10.21
CA ILE A 48 21.68 -43.14 -10.61
C ILE A 48 21.02 -42.88 -11.97
N SER A 49 19.95 -42.09 -11.97
CA SER A 49 19.35 -41.55 -13.19
C SER A 49 20.06 -40.23 -13.55
N GLU A 50 20.38 -40.13 -14.83
CA GLU A 50 21.18 -39.11 -15.49
C GLU A 50 20.82 -37.67 -15.14
N LYS A 51 21.86 -36.83 -15.09
CA LYS A 51 21.80 -35.37 -15.05
C LYS A 51 20.83 -34.84 -16.11
N ALA A 52 19.73 -34.26 -15.67
CA ALA A 52 19.00 -33.30 -16.48
C ALA A 52 19.90 -32.05 -16.63
N GLU A 53 20.34 -31.77 -17.85
CA GLU A 53 20.94 -30.48 -18.19
C GLU A 53 19.95 -29.36 -17.82
N PRO A 54 20.41 -28.27 -17.18
CA PRO A 54 19.54 -27.14 -16.92
C PRO A 54 19.16 -26.52 -18.27
N LYS A 55 17.88 -26.59 -18.63
CA LYS A 55 17.31 -25.73 -19.67
C LYS A 55 17.56 -24.30 -19.22
N THR A 56 18.56 -23.66 -19.82
CA THR A 56 18.72 -22.21 -19.76
C THR A 56 17.51 -21.59 -20.45
N GLU A 57 16.49 -21.21 -19.67
CA GLU A 57 15.60 -20.14 -20.09
C GLU A 57 16.51 -18.94 -20.36
N HIS A 58 16.73 -18.64 -21.64
CA HIS A 58 17.41 -17.42 -22.04
C HIS A 58 16.68 -16.26 -21.37
N ASP A 59 17.38 -15.57 -20.47
CA ASP A 59 16.85 -14.38 -19.82
C ASP A 59 16.47 -13.37 -20.90
N SER A 60 15.16 -13.26 -21.13
CA SER A 60 14.56 -12.54 -22.26
C SER A 60 14.88 -11.04 -22.26
N LEU A 61 15.55 -10.53 -21.23
CA LEU A 61 15.98 -9.15 -21.07
C LEU A 61 17.34 -8.82 -21.72
N ALA A 62 18.08 -9.80 -22.25
CA ALA A 62 19.38 -9.55 -22.89
C ALA A 62 19.27 -8.94 -24.30
N GLY A 63 20.24 -8.07 -24.66
CA GLY A 63 20.47 -7.52 -26.00
C GLY A 63 19.59 -6.32 -26.41
N PRO A 64 19.98 -5.60 -27.50
CA PRO A 64 19.14 -4.55 -28.08
C PRO A 64 17.78 -5.10 -28.53
N SER A 65 16.72 -4.31 -28.40
CA SER A 65 15.38 -4.70 -28.86
C SER A 65 15.16 -4.33 -30.32
N GLU A 66 14.70 -5.30 -31.09
CA GLU A 66 14.16 -5.06 -32.43
C GLU A 66 12.83 -4.29 -32.35
N PRO A 67 12.48 -3.51 -33.38
CA PRO A 67 11.16 -2.87 -33.47
C PRO A 67 10.03 -3.92 -33.48
N MET A 68 8.86 -3.53 -33.00
CA MET A 68 7.68 -4.40 -32.99
C MET A 68 7.22 -4.74 -34.41
N THR A 69 6.79 -5.97 -34.63
CA THR A 69 6.22 -6.44 -35.92
C THR A 69 4.70 -6.47 -35.93
N SER A 70 4.07 -6.20 -34.80
CA SER A 70 2.62 -6.04 -34.62
C SER A 70 2.34 -4.97 -33.58
N LEU A 71 1.17 -4.33 -33.66
CA LEU A 71 0.69 -3.39 -32.64
C LEU A 71 -0.50 -4.01 -31.91
N PRO A 72 -0.27 -4.76 -30.82
CA PRO A 72 -1.37 -5.32 -30.04
C PRO A 72 -2.23 -4.20 -29.45
N HIS A 73 -3.55 -4.42 -29.42
CA HIS A 73 -4.46 -3.45 -28.83
C HIS A 73 -4.21 -3.30 -27.33
N THR A 74 -4.39 -2.08 -26.85
CA THR A 74 -4.39 -1.77 -25.42
C THR A 74 -5.60 -2.44 -24.77
N SER A 75 -5.43 -2.94 -23.56
CA SER A 75 -6.54 -3.42 -22.73
C SER A 75 -6.31 -3.06 -21.26
N VAL A 76 -7.40 -2.98 -20.49
CA VAL A 76 -7.34 -2.71 -19.05
C VAL A 76 -7.49 -4.04 -18.30
N ILE A 77 -6.52 -4.37 -17.45
CA ILE A 77 -6.59 -5.54 -16.56
C ILE A 77 -7.47 -5.21 -15.34
N ALA A 78 -7.28 -4.02 -14.77
CA ALA A 78 -8.01 -3.54 -13.61
C ALA A 78 -8.00 -2.01 -13.60
N HIS A 79 -9.08 -1.42 -13.07
CA HIS A 79 -9.21 0.01 -12.91
C HIS A 79 -9.93 0.37 -11.61
N ALA A 80 -9.35 1.32 -10.87
CA ALA A 80 -10.02 2.17 -9.90
C ALA A 80 -9.63 3.63 -10.20
N PRO A 81 -10.37 4.64 -9.73
CA PRO A 81 -9.97 6.05 -9.87
C PRO A 81 -8.50 6.26 -9.48
N GLY A 82 -7.68 6.78 -10.40
CA GLY A 82 -6.24 7.00 -10.21
C GLY A 82 -5.35 5.76 -10.24
N TRP A 83 -5.91 4.57 -10.49
CA TRP A 83 -5.16 3.31 -10.54
C TRP A 83 -5.60 2.50 -11.76
N THR A 84 -4.80 2.49 -12.82
CA THR A 84 -5.16 1.75 -14.03
C THR A 84 -4.02 0.86 -14.47
N LEU A 85 -4.28 -0.45 -14.50
CA LEU A 85 -3.34 -1.46 -14.95
C LEU A 85 -3.65 -1.80 -16.41
N PHE A 86 -2.75 -1.41 -17.32
CA PHE A 86 -2.88 -1.64 -18.75
C PHE A 86 -2.06 -2.85 -19.21
N LYS A 87 -2.52 -3.51 -20.26
CA LYS A 87 -1.67 -4.24 -21.21
C LYS A 87 -1.53 -3.42 -22.48
N ASN A 88 -0.32 -3.40 -23.03
CA ASN A 88 0.04 -2.76 -24.28
C ASN A 88 -0.30 -1.26 -24.32
N LEU A 89 0.26 -0.47 -23.40
CA LEU A 89 0.13 1.00 -23.43
C LEU A 89 1.28 1.59 -24.25
N TYR A 90 1.00 2.62 -25.03
CA TYR A 90 2.00 3.28 -25.87
C TYR A 90 2.29 4.69 -25.34
N MET A 91 3.50 5.20 -25.58
CA MET A 91 3.85 6.60 -25.28
C MET A 91 4.62 7.23 -26.43
N ALA A 92 4.18 8.40 -26.89
CA ALA A 92 4.89 9.18 -27.88
C ALA A 92 4.78 10.68 -27.55
N GLY A 93 5.92 11.37 -27.48
CA GLY A 93 5.96 12.81 -27.22
C GLY A 93 5.38 13.21 -25.85
N GLY A 94 5.37 12.29 -24.88
CA GLY A 94 4.79 12.50 -23.54
C GLY A 94 3.33 12.11 -23.40
N THR A 95 2.60 11.94 -24.50
CA THR A 95 1.21 11.47 -24.48
C THR A 95 1.15 9.96 -24.32
N LEU A 96 0.35 9.48 -23.37
CA LEU A 96 -0.02 8.07 -23.24
C LEU A 96 -1.13 7.73 -24.25
N LEU A 97 -0.93 6.70 -25.07
CA LEU A 97 -1.80 6.38 -26.19
C LEU A 97 -2.43 5.00 -25.99
N ILE A 98 -3.77 4.97 -26.04
CA ILE A 98 -4.58 3.76 -26.00
C ILE A 98 -4.90 3.36 -27.44
N VAL A 99 -4.28 2.29 -27.92
CA VAL A 99 -4.53 1.76 -29.28
C VAL A 99 -5.71 0.80 -29.21
N SER A 100 -6.86 1.18 -29.74
CA SER A 100 -8.08 0.37 -29.67
C SER A 100 -9.06 0.71 -30.79
N PRO A 101 -9.81 -0.26 -31.36
CA PRO A 101 -10.86 0.02 -32.34
C PRO A 101 -12.06 0.76 -31.74
N SER A 102 -12.20 0.78 -30.41
CA SER A 102 -13.27 1.49 -29.69
C SER A 102 -12.78 2.01 -28.33
N ASN A 103 -13.36 3.12 -27.88
CA ASN A 103 -13.12 3.69 -26.55
C ASN A 103 -14.18 3.28 -25.51
N THR A 104 -15.26 2.59 -25.92
CA THR A 104 -16.43 2.34 -25.04
C THR A 104 -16.14 1.41 -23.87
N SER A 105 -15.15 0.54 -23.98
CA SER A 105 -14.75 -0.42 -22.94
C SER A 105 -13.74 0.14 -21.93
N PHE A 106 -13.33 1.40 -22.08
CA PHE A 106 -12.32 2.02 -21.23
C PHE A 106 -12.94 2.95 -20.19
N PRO A 107 -12.33 3.06 -19.00
CA PRO A 107 -12.67 4.13 -18.07
C PRO A 107 -12.49 5.51 -18.72
N LYS A 108 -13.20 6.51 -18.21
CA LYS A 108 -12.98 7.90 -18.64
C LYS A 108 -11.53 8.30 -18.34
N ILE A 109 -10.85 8.98 -19.26
CA ILE A 109 -9.45 9.41 -19.11
C ILE A 109 -9.22 10.20 -17.81
N ARG A 110 -10.15 11.08 -17.43
CA ARG A 110 -10.10 11.80 -16.16
C ARG A 110 -10.09 10.90 -14.92
N MET A 111 -10.58 9.66 -15.01
CA MET A 111 -10.48 8.70 -13.90
C MET A 111 -9.16 7.96 -13.90
N MET A 112 -8.35 8.04 -14.96
CA MET A 112 -7.09 7.32 -15.12
C MET A 112 -5.85 8.20 -14.89
N THR A 113 -5.89 9.47 -15.29
CA THR A 113 -4.71 10.34 -15.29
C THR A 113 -5.05 11.83 -15.08
N SER A 114 -3.99 12.64 -14.97
CA SER A 114 -3.99 14.10 -14.92
C SER A 114 -2.72 14.65 -15.58
N PRO A 115 -2.57 15.98 -15.70
CA PRO A 115 -1.31 16.59 -16.14
C PRO A 115 -0.10 16.40 -15.21
N GLY A 116 -0.28 15.87 -13.99
CA GLY A 116 0.82 15.67 -13.03
C GLY A 116 1.24 16.92 -12.24
N TYR A 117 0.40 17.96 -12.21
CA TYR A 117 0.64 19.17 -11.39
C TYR A 117 0.42 18.92 -9.90
N HIS A 118 0.99 19.83 -9.08
CA HIS A 118 0.73 19.88 -7.63
C HIS A 118 -0.76 19.93 -7.35
N ALA A 119 -1.21 19.14 -6.36
CA ALA A 119 -2.62 19.02 -5.97
C ALA A 119 -2.93 20.02 -4.85
N GLU A 120 -3.14 21.29 -5.23
CA GLU A 120 -3.61 22.32 -4.32
C GLU A 120 -5.14 22.32 -4.27
N ASN A 121 -5.70 22.60 -3.09
CA ASN A 121 -7.15 22.60 -2.88
C ASN A 121 -7.76 23.97 -3.21
N THR A 122 -7.56 24.43 -4.45
CA THR A 122 -8.20 25.64 -5.00
C THR A 122 -9.00 25.28 -6.24
N PRO A 123 -10.14 25.95 -6.50
CA PRO A 123 -10.95 25.70 -7.71
C PRO A 123 -10.12 25.77 -8.99
N GLU A 124 -9.20 26.72 -9.07
CA GLU A 124 -8.32 26.95 -10.22
C GLU A 124 -7.36 25.77 -10.42
N ASN A 125 -6.68 25.32 -9.37
CA ASN A 125 -5.76 24.18 -9.44
C ASN A 125 -6.50 22.87 -9.74
N ILE A 126 -7.69 22.67 -9.15
CA ILE A 126 -8.55 21.51 -9.45
C ILE A 126 -8.91 21.48 -10.94
N ALA A 127 -9.29 22.62 -11.53
CA ALA A 127 -9.61 22.71 -12.94
C ALA A 127 -8.38 22.47 -13.84
N LEU A 128 -7.21 23.02 -13.47
CA LEU A 128 -5.95 22.82 -14.20
C LEU A 128 -5.48 21.36 -14.22
N ARG A 129 -6.00 20.50 -13.33
CA ARG A 129 -5.62 19.09 -13.26
C ARG A 129 -6.53 18.17 -14.10
N GLU A 130 -7.51 18.70 -14.82
CA GLU A 130 -8.26 17.90 -15.81
C GLU A 130 -7.34 17.54 -17.01
N PRO A 131 -7.24 16.24 -17.36
CA PRO A 131 -6.36 15.84 -18.44
C PRO A 131 -6.91 16.27 -19.80
N THR A 132 -5.99 16.58 -20.71
CA THR A 132 -6.27 16.82 -22.13
C THR A 132 -5.74 15.67 -22.98
N THR A 133 -5.95 15.75 -24.29
CA THR A 133 -5.37 14.81 -25.27
C THR A 133 -3.84 14.84 -25.29
N GLU A 134 -3.20 15.86 -24.70
CA GLU A 134 -1.74 15.89 -24.55
C GLU A 134 -1.25 14.90 -23.49
N ASN A 135 -2.07 14.61 -22.47
CA ASN A 135 -1.71 13.69 -21.40
C ASN A 135 -2.03 12.25 -21.78
N MET A 136 -3.23 12.01 -22.29
CA MET A 136 -3.66 10.69 -22.75
C MET A 136 -4.72 10.81 -23.84
N ASP A 137 -4.63 9.96 -24.87
CA ASP A 137 -5.58 9.93 -25.97
C ASP A 137 -5.78 8.53 -26.55
N PHE A 138 -6.84 8.38 -27.35
CA PHE A 138 -7.13 7.16 -28.10
C PHE A 138 -6.57 7.24 -29.52
N LEU A 139 -6.13 6.09 -30.03
CA LEU A 139 -5.69 5.92 -31.40
C LEU A 139 -6.38 4.67 -31.97
N THR A 140 -7.04 4.79 -33.12
CA THR A 140 -7.55 3.59 -33.81
C THR A 140 -6.38 2.78 -34.37
N PRO A 141 -6.54 1.47 -34.62
CA PRO A 141 -5.50 0.67 -35.25
C PRO A 141 -5.02 1.25 -36.59
N GLU A 142 -5.94 1.81 -37.39
CA GLU A 142 -5.62 2.45 -38.67
C GLU A 142 -4.78 3.71 -38.48
N GLN A 143 -5.11 4.53 -37.47
CA GLN A 143 -4.32 5.71 -37.14
C GLN A 143 -2.93 5.33 -36.59
N ALA A 144 -2.84 4.24 -35.81
CA ALA A 144 -1.58 3.71 -35.31
C ALA A 144 -0.69 3.19 -36.46
N ASP A 145 -1.29 2.48 -37.41
CA ASP A 145 -0.63 2.04 -38.65
C ASP A 145 -0.10 3.23 -39.45
N GLN A 146 -0.96 4.23 -39.71
CA GLN A 146 -0.54 5.45 -40.42
C GLN A 146 0.60 6.18 -39.72
N ARG A 147 0.61 6.15 -38.37
CA ARG A 147 1.59 6.89 -37.57
C ARG A 147 2.94 6.18 -37.47
N TRP A 148 2.97 4.85 -37.36
CA TRP A 148 4.18 4.13 -36.97
C TRP A 148 4.61 3.01 -37.92
N LYS A 149 3.79 2.59 -38.88
CA LYS A 149 4.15 1.51 -39.81
C LYS A 149 5.17 2.01 -40.84
N ILE A 150 6.25 1.25 -41.05
CA ILE A 150 7.29 1.61 -42.02
C ILE A 150 6.85 1.16 -43.42
N PRO A 151 6.69 2.01 -44.44
CA PRO A 151 6.28 1.54 -45.77
C PRO A 151 7.29 0.57 -46.41
N ASN A 152 6.80 -0.37 -47.23
CA ASN A 152 7.57 -1.15 -48.22
C ASN A 152 8.57 -2.21 -47.72
N THR A 153 8.31 -2.89 -46.58
CA THR A 153 9.06 -4.10 -46.20
C THR A 153 8.12 -5.30 -46.01
N GLY A 154 8.48 -6.46 -46.57
CA GLY A 154 7.61 -7.65 -46.67
C GLY A 154 7.15 -8.25 -45.34
N SER A 155 7.93 -8.06 -44.27
CA SER A 155 7.46 -8.08 -42.87
C SER A 155 7.59 -6.65 -42.36
N THR A 156 6.50 -5.94 -42.13
CA THR A 156 6.59 -4.50 -41.89
C THR A 156 6.76 -4.18 -40.41
N PRO A 157 7.96 -3.80 -39.92
CA PRO A 157 8.11 -3.39 -38.54
C PRO A 157 7.44 -2.03 -38.32
N TYR A 158 7.00 -1.81 -37.10
CA TYR A 158 6.54 -0.53 -36.60
C TYR A 158 7.72 0.21 -35.98
N ARG A 159 7.73 1.54 -36.08
CA ARG A 159 8.65 2.41 -35.35
C ARG A 159 8.27 2.49 -33.85
N VAL A 160 8.02 1.33 -33.25
CA VAL A 160 7.62 1.17 -31.87
C VAL A 160 8.53 0.16 -31.23
N TRP A 161 9.11 0.52 -30.09
CA TRP A 161 10.01 -0.35 -29.33
C TRP A 161 9.39 -0.70 -28.00
N SER A 162 9.36 -2.00 -27.70
CA SER A 162 8.90 -2.49 -26.41
C SER A 162 9.96 -2.26 -25.35
N ILE A 163 9.57 -1.60 -24.26
CA ILE A 163 10.34 -1.57 -23.02
C ILE A 163 10.06 -2.90 -22.33
N LYS A 164 11.03 -3.81 -22.36
CA LYS A 164 10.87 -5.14 -21.76
C LYS A 164 10.60 -5.04 -20.25
N GLY A 165 9.81 -5.98 -19.74
CA GLY A 165 9.42 -6.07 -18.34
C GLY A 165 8.20 -5.22 -17.96
N ASN A 166 7.80 -5.36 -16.70
CA ASN A 166 6.63 -4.70 -16.13
C ASN A 166 7.01 -3.35 -15.49
N SER A 167 6.19 -2.33 -15.69
CA SER A 167 6.45 -0.97 -15.19
C SER A 167 5.36 -0.46 -14.25
N ILE A 168 5.74 0.36 -13.28
CA ILE A 168 4.83 1.25 -12.57
C ILE A 168 5.17 2.67 -13.00
N LEU A 169 4.17 3.42 -13.44
CA LEU A 169 4.29 4.82 -13.83
C LEU A 169 3.55 5.67 -12.80
N PHE A 170 4.31 6.39 -11.99
CA PHE A 170 3.80 7.36 -11.04
C PHE A 170 3.72 8.72 -11.72
N ASN A 171 2.49 9.22 -11.88
CA ASN A 171 2.21 10.55 -12.42
C ASN A 171 2.17 11.63 -11.31
N ASP A 172 2.39 11.25 -10.06
CA ASP A 172 2.45 12.17 -8.93
C ASP A 172 3.65 13.13 -9.06
N PRO A 173 3.47 14.43 -8.75
CA PRO A 173 4.58 15.35 -8.59
C PRO A 173 5.33 15.10 -7.27
N ARG A 174 6.51 15.69 -7.14
CA ARG A 174 7.33 15.61 -5.91
C ARG A 174 6.60 15.99 -4.61
N GLN A 175 5.52 16.78 -4.67
CA GLN A 175 4.80 17.38 -3.53
C GLN A 175 4.54 16.42 -2.36
N PHE A 176 4.24 15.15 -2.64
CA PHE A 176 3.96 14.15 -1.60
C PHE A 176 4.99 13.02 -1.56
N LEU A 177 5.86 12.92 -2.57
CA LEU A 177 6.77 11.79 -2.71
C LEU A 177 7.94 11.83 -1.73
N HIS A 178 8.33 13.01 -1.25
CA HIS A 178 9.42 13.22 -0.28
C HIS A 178 8.95 13.05 1.19
N HIS A 179 7.88 12.29 1.41
CA HIS A 179 7.25 12.19 2.72
C HIS A 179 6.93 10.73 3.02
N TYR A 180 7.61 10.20 4.04
CA TYR A 180 7.60 8.78 4.38
C TYR A 180 6.22 8.11 4.39
N TYR A 181 5.23 8.76 5.00
CA TYR A 181 3.85 8.27 5.00
C TYR A 181 3.27 8.16 3.58
N HIS A 182 3.34 9.24 2.79
CA HIS A 182 2.72 9.31 1.47
C HIS A 182 3.42 8.39 0.47
N PHE A 183 4.73 8.19 0.60
CA PHE A 183 5.47 7.29 -0.26
C PHE A 183 5.23 5.82 0.09
N VAL A 184 5.42 5.42 1.35
CA VAL A 184 5.36 4.01 1.75
C VAL A 184 3.94 3.55 2.09
N ALA A 185 3.27 4.23 3.01
CA ALA A 185 1.96 3.82 3.55
C ALA A 185 0.75 4.27 2.73
N GLU A 186 0.97 5.04 1.66
CA GLU A 186 -0.06 5.44 0.70
C GLU A 186 0.30 4.97 -0.72
N LEU A 187 1.33 5.54 -1.36
CA LEU A 187 1.64 5.24 -2.76
C LEU A 187 2.06 3.78 -2.99
N LEU A 188 3.10 3.31 -2.31
CA LEU A 188 3.58 1.92 -2.47
C LEU A 188 2.63 0.90 -1.86
N PHE A 189 1.93 1.26 -0.77
CA PHE A 189 0.83 0.46 -0.22
C PHE A 189 -0.27 0.20 -1.26
N GLY A 190 -0.80 1.26 -1.87
CA GLY A 190 -1.82 1.17 -2.93
C GLY A 190 -1.30 0.45 -4.17
N THR A 191 -0.06 0.74 -4.58
CA THR A 191 0.61 0.08 -5.70
C THR A 191 0.66 -1.42 -5.51
N TRP A 192 1.14 -1.87 -4.34
CA TRP A 192 1.27 -3.29 -4.06
C TRP A 192 -0.09 -3.96 -3.92
N ALA A 193 -1.05 -3.36 -3.22
CA ALA A 193 -2.42 -3.88 -3.13
C ALA A 193 -3.05 -4.09 -4.52
N PHE A 194 -2.92 -3.08 -5.41
CA PHE A 194 -3.49 -3.13 -6.75
C PHE A 194 -2.76 -4.14 -7.66
N TRP A 195 -1.44 -4.12 -7.66
CA TRP A 195 -0.61 -5.03 -8.45
C TRP A 195 -0.84 -6.48 -8.02
N TYR A 196 -0.69 -6.76 -6.73
CA TYR A 196 -0.90 -8.08 -6.14
C TYR A 196 -2.32 -8.61 -6.43
N GLY A 197 -3.33 -7.78 -6.14
CA GLY A 197 -4.73 -8.14 -6.36
C GLY A 197 -5.05 -8.40 -7.82
N ALA A 198 -4.56 -7.57 -8.75
CA ALA A 198 -4.85 -7.73 -10.18
C ALA A 198 -4.44 -9.10 -10.74
N PHE A 199 -3.35 -9.69 -10.21
CA PHE A 199 -2.85 -11.01 -10.59
C PHE A 199 -3.28 -12.15 -9.67
N THR A 200 -4.13 -11.86 -8.69
CA THR A 200 -4.74 -12.85 -7.81
C THR A 200 -6.14 -13.23 -8.33
N LYS A 201 -6.44 -14.53 -8.36
CA LYS A 201 -7.79 -15.01 -8.72
C LYS A 201 -8.78 -14.64 -7.61
N PRO A 202 -9.98 -14.10 -7.92
CA PRO A 202 -11.00 -13.82 -6.92
C PRO A 202 -11.34 -15.07 -6.10
N SER A 203 -11.28 -14.97 -4.77
CA SER A 203 -11.69 -16.06 -3.88
C SER A 203 -12.05 -15.52 -2.50
N SER A 204 -13.27 -15.80 -2.05
CA SER A 204 -13.70 -15.46 -0.67
C SER A 204 -12.89 -16.23 0.36
N GLU A 205 -12.58 -17.49 0.06
CA GLU A 205 -11.77 -18.35 0.92
C GLU A 205 -10.36 -17.80 1.04
N LEU A 206 -9.70 -17.48 -0.08
CA LEU A 206 -8.34 -16.96 -0.08
C LEU A 206 -8.26 -15.56 0.53
N SER A 207 -9.27 -14.72 0.28
CA SER A 207 -9.34 -13.38 0.86
C SER A 207 -9.47 -13.40 2.39
N LEU A 208 -10.09 -14.46 2.93
CA LEU A 208 -10.16 -14.73 4.37
C LEU A 208 -9.09 -15.73 4.85
N SER A 209 -8.27 -16.26 3.96
CA SER A 209 -7.23 -17.23 4.28
C SER A 209 -6.03 -16.53 4.89
N LEU A 210 -5.48 -17.13 5.93
CA LEU A 210 -4.19 -16.76 6.50
C LEU A 210 -3.07 -17.71 6.10
N ALA A 211 -3.38 -18.76 5.34
CA ALA A 211 -2.38 -19.66 4.79
C ALA A 211 -1.73 -19.00 3.56
N TYR A 212 -0.41 -18.76 3.67
CA TYR A 212 0.39 -18.15 2.60
C TYR A 212 0.91 -19.18 1.58
N SER A 213 0.84 -20.48 1.87
CA SER A 213 1.47 -21.55 1.07
C SER A 213 0.96 -21.67 -0.37
N ASP A 214 -0.28 -21.27 -0.63
CA ASP A 214 -0.93 -21.37 -1.95
C ASP A 214 -1.19 -20.00 -2.60
N ALA A 215 -0.60 -18.94 -2.05
CA ALA A 215 -0.78 -17.58 -2.53
C ALA A 215 0.01 -17.36 -3.85
N PRO A 216 -0.64 -16.95 -4.96
CA PRO A 216 0.08 -16.61 -6.18
C PRO A 216 0.97 -15.39 -5.94
N PHE A 217 2.24 -15.49 -6.35
CA PHE A 217 3.10 -14.32 -6.43
C PHE A 217 2.75 -13.52 -7.69
N PRO A 218 2.55 -12.20 -7.59
CA PRO A 218 2.33 -11.39 -8.77
C PRO A 218 3.59 -11.36 -9.65
N PRO A 219 3.47 -11.09 -10.96
CA PRO A 219 4.62 -10.91 -11.84
C PRO A 219 5.60 -9.85 -11.29
N PRO A 220 6.91 -10.01 -11.51
CA PRO A 220 7.91 -9.09 -10.98
C PRO A 220 7.76 -7.69 -11.56
N ILE A 221 7.94 -6.68 -10.71
CA ILE A 221 8.00 -5.28 -11.12
C ILE A 221 9.46 -4.97 -11.47
N HIS A 222 9.72 -4.59 -12.72
CA HIS A 222 11.08 -4.36 -13.19
C HIS A 222 11.49 -2.89 -13.04
N ARG A 223 10.49 -1.99 -12.99
CA ARG A 223 10.73 -0.55 -13.08
C ARG A 223 9.65 0.26 -12.38
N MET A 224 10.08 1.29 -11.67
CA MET A 224 9.23 2.38 -11.19
C MET A 224 9.70 3.69 -11.83
N ILE A 225 8.77 4.39 -12.48
CA ILE A 225 9.01 5.63 -13.21
C ILE A 225 8.29 6.76 -12.46
N PHE A 226 9.05 7.72 -11.95
CA PHE A 226 8.53 8.95 -11.34
C PHE A 226 8.58 10.07 -12.38
N ALA A 227 7.48 10.25 -13.12
CA ALA A 227 7.47 11.10 -14.32
C ALA A 227 7.68 12.60 -14.02
N HIS A 228 7.31 13.04 -12.81
CA HIS A 228 7.33 14.45 -12.38
C HIS A 228 8.10 14.67 -11.08
N SER A 229 9.06 13.78 -10.79
CA SER A 229 9.97 13.90 -9.66
C SER A 229 11.40 13.67 -10.09
N ASP A 230 12.30 14.54 -9.70
CA ASP A 230 13.73 14.37 -9.95
C ASP A 230 14.33 13.28 -9.04
N ALA A 231 15.66 13.12 -9.08
CA ALA A 231 16.32 12.11 -8.28
C ALA A 231 16.11 12.32 -6.77
N ASP A 232 16.05 13.57 -6.32
CA ASP A 232 15.93 13.91 -4.90
C ASP A 232 14.46 13.99 -4.44
N GLY A 233 13.52 14.28 -5.36
CA GLY A 233 12.14 14.62 -5.05
C GLY A 233 11.25 13.49 -4.54
N TRP A 234 11.75 12.25 -4.50
CA TRP A 234 11.08 11.10 -3.87
C TRP A 234 11.82 10.58 -2.63
N HIS A 235 12.94 11.20 -2.24
CA HIS A 235 13.62 10.88 -0.99
C HIS A 235 13.03 11.75 0.12
N ASP A 236 12.62 11.13 1.22
CA ASP A 236 12.30 11.84 2.46
C ASP A 236 13.56 12.25 3.23
N ASP A 237 13.45 13.30 4.04
CA ASP A 237 14.59 13.78 4.85
C ASP A 237 15.18 12.69 5.78
N PRO A 238 14.37 11.83 6.44
CA PRO A 238 14.89 10.69 7.22
C PRO A 238 15.53 9.56 6.40
N GLY A 239 15.31 9.53 5.09
CA GLY A 239 15.83 8.51 4.16
C GLY A 239 15.12 7.16 4.22
N PHE A 240 13.91 7.07 4.78
CA PHE A 240 13.14 5.83 4.82
C PHE A 240 12.55 5.41 3.49
N ASP A 241 12.28 6.34 2.58
CA ASP A 241 11.69 6.04 1.26
C ASP A 241 12.66 5.19 0.43
N SER A 242 13.92 5.63 0.37
CA SER A 242 14.98 4.87 -0.29
C SER A 242 15.30 3.55 0.41
N TYR A 243 15.32 3.55 1.75
CA TYR A 243 15.56 2.35 2.55
C TYR A 243 14.49 1.29 2.27
N PHE A 244 13.21 1.67 2.35
CA PHE A 244 12.09 0.78 2.06
C PHE A 244 12.15 0.25 0.64
N LEU A 245 12.31 1.13 -0.36
CA LEU A 245 12.30 0.74 -1.76
C LEU A 245 13.41 -0.26 -2.07
N ARG A 246 14.63 -0.03 -1.56
CA ARG A 246 15.78 -0.91 -1.81
C ARG A 246 15.70 -2.22 -1.03
N ALA A 247 15.13 -2.22 0.16
CA ALA A 247 14.91 -3.43 0.93
C ALA A 247 13.79 -4.31 0.33
N ALA A 248 12.68 -3.71 -0.08
CA ALA A 248 11.53 -4.41 -0.65
C ALA A 248 11.75 -4.86 -2.11
N PHE A 249 12.48 -4.06 -2.90
CA PHE A 249 12.69 -4.29 -4.34
C PHE A 249 14.16 -4.08 -4.75
N PRO A 250 15.09 -4.97 -4.34
CA PRO A 250 16.53 -4.74 -4.51
C PRO A 250 16.99 -4.67 -5.98
N HIS A 251 16.24 -5.26 -6.91
CA HIS A 251 16.58 -5.32 -8.34
C HIS A 251 15.86 -4.27 -9.20
N ILE A 252 15.05 -3.40 -8.60
CA ILE A 252 14.19 -2.49 -9.37
C ILE A 252 14.97 -1.35 -10.02
N ALA A 253 14.68 -1.09 -11.29
CA ALA A 253 15.13 0.13 -11.96
C ALA A 253 14.25 1.31 -11.51
N VAL A 254 14.89 2.38 -11.07
CA VAL A 254 14.21 3.64 -10.72
C VAL A 254 14.51 4.65 -11.82
N GLU A 255 13.47 5.13 -12.49
CA GLU A 255 13.55 6.21 -13.48
C GLU A 255 12.91 7.46 -12.89
N ASN A 256 13.58 8.61 -13.05
CA ASN A 256 13.09 9.90 -12.59
C ASN A 256 12.62 10.77 -13.77
N GLN A 257 12.19 11.99 -13.47
CA GLN A 257 11.69 12.96 -14.44
C GLN A 257 12.65 13.18 -15.62
N ARG A 258 13.97 13.16 -15.39
CA ARG A 258 14.95 13.34 -16.47
C ARG A 258 14.96 12.15 -17.41
N ALA A 259 14.98 10.93 -16.87
CA ALA A 259 14.87 9.72 -17.69
C ALA A 259 13.53 9.68 -18.46
N TRP A 260 12.43 10.14 -17.85
CA TRP A 260 11.16 10.30 -18.55
C TRP A 260 11.22 11.33 -19.67
N ALA A 261 11.83 12.50 -19.43
CA ALA A 261 12.04 13.55 -20.44
C ALA A 261 12.91 13.07 -21.62
N ASP A 262 13.87 12.18 -21.39
CA ASP A 262 14.65 11.55 -22.47
C ASP A 262 13.76 10.65 -23.35
N ARG A 263 12.80 9.93 -22.76
CA ARG A 263 11.81 9.14 -23.51
C ARG A 263 10.87 10.03 -24.32
N ILE A 264 10.44 11.16 -23.77
CA ILE A 264 9.64 12.18 -24.47
C ILE A 264 10.45 12.73 -25.65
N SER A 265 11.66 13.21 -25.39
CA SER A 265 12.53 13.85 -26.38
C SER A 265 12.92 12.92 -27.53
N SER A 266 13.04 11.62 -27.24
CA SER A 266 13.33 10.61 -28.26
C SER A 266 12.12 10.31 -29.14
N THR A 267 10.88 10.46 -28.66
CA THR A 267 9.65 10.16 -29.41
C THR A 267 8.90 11.40 -29.92
N THR A 268 9.35 12.59 -29.57
CA THR A 268 8.81 13.86 -30.10
C THR A 268 9.12 13.97 -31.59
N ALA A 269 8.09 14.17 -32.41
CA ALA A 269 8.24 14.42 -33.85
C ALA A 269 8.97 15.76 -34.05
N ARG A 270 10.13 15.74 -34.72
CA ARG A 270 10.97 16.94 -34.92
C ARG A 270 10.80 17.60 -36.29
N SER A 271 10.03 16.96 -37.18
CA SER A 271 9.76 17.44 -38.52
C SER A 271 8.46 16.84 -39.02
N SER A 272 7.95 17.34 -40.15
CA SER A 272 6.85 16.72 -40.89
C SER A 272 7.22 15.36 -41.50
N ASP A 273 8.44 14.85 -41.27
CA ASP A 273 8.88 13.54 -41.73
C ASP A 273 8.19 12.43 -40.92
N PRO A 274 7.36 11.58 -41.56
CA PRO A 274 6.74 10.44 -40.89
C PRO A 274 7.77 9.46 -40.31
N ALA A 275 9.00 9.41 -40.84
CA ALA A 275 10.08 8.61 -40.26
C ALA A 275 10.59 9.20 -38.93
N SER A 276 10.21 10.40 -38.52
CA SER A 276 10.52 10.89 -37.18
C SER A 276 9.56 10.34 -36.11
N HIS A 277 8.38 9.84 -36.52
CA HIS A 277 7.35 9.35 -35.61
C HIS A 277 7.74 7.97 -35.06
N ARG A 278 7.77 7.86 -33.73
CA ARG A 278 8.03 6.61 -33.02
C ARG A 278 7.38 6.63 -31.65
N ALA A 279 7.25 5.45 -31.03
CA ALA A 279 6.68 5.31 -29.70
C ALA A 279 7.42 4.26 -28.86
N TRP A 280 7.28 4.40 -27.55
CA TRP A 280 7.59 3.36 -26.59
C TRP A 280 6.34 2.53 -26.33
N HIS A 281 6.50 1.21 -26.23
CA HIS A 281 5.45 0.28 -25.85
C HIS A 281 5.74 -0.31 -24.47
N PHE A 282 4.76 -0.25 -23.58
CA PHE A 282 4.77 -0.85 -22.25
C PHE A 282 3.85 -2.08 -22.26
N PRO A 283 4.42 -3.31 -22.20
CA PRO A 283 3.63 -4.54 -22.26
C PRO A 283 2.63 -4.66 -21.11
N VAL A 284 3.06 -4.34 -19.88
CA VAL A 284 2.21 -4.24 -18.70
C VAL A 284 2.66 -3.02 -17.90
N VAL A 285 1.74 -2.10 -17.62
CA VAL A 285 2.03 -0.90 -16.84
C VAL A 285 0.89 -0.54 -15.91
N LEU A 286 1.21 -0.32 -14.63
CA LEU A 286 0.29 0.34 -13.69
C LEU A 286 0.53 1.84 -13.76
N LEU A 287 -0.47 2.60 -14.19
CA LEU A 287 -0.51 4.05 -14.04
C LEU A 287 -1.16 4.39 -12.71
N ALA A 288 -0.43 5.10 -11.86
CA ALA A 288 -0.90 5.63 -10.59
C ALA A 288 -0.89 7.16 -10.64
N ASP A 289 -2.03 7.78 -10.30
CA ASP A 289 -2.23 9.23 -10.35
C ASP A 289 -3.12 9.69 -9.19
N ARG A 290 -2.56 10.50 -8.30
CA ARG A 290 -3.25 11.09 -7.15
C ARG A 290 -4.46 11.94 -7.54
N SER A 291 -4.32 12.81 -8.53
CA SER A 291 -5.40 13.74 -8.91
C SER A 291 -6.63 13.00 -9.42
N ALA A 292 -6.42 11.95 -10.21
CA ALA A 292 -7.46 11.06 -10.67
C ALA A 292 -8.04 10.20 -9.54
N ALA A 293 -7.23 9.79 -8.56
CA ALA A 293 -7.73 9.09 -7.36
C ALA A 293 -8.70 9.96 -6.57
N PHE A 294 -8.39 11.25 -6.36
CA PHE A 294 -9.27 12.20 -5.67
C PHE A 294 -10.62 12.45 -6.37
N ARG A 295 -10.78 12.06 -7.63
CA ARG A 295 -12.08 12.09 -8.32
C ARG A 295 -12.97 10.91 -7.96
N GLY A 296 -12.40 9.83 -7.41
CA GLY A 296 -13.15 8.71 -6.87
C GLY A 296 -13.76 9.04 -5.51
N ALA A 297 -14.89 8.41 -5.16
CA ALA A 297 -15.59 8.71 -3.92
C ALA A 297 -14.85 8.18 -2.68
N VAL A 298 -14.12 7.07 -2.80
CA VAL A 298 -13.40 6.47 -1.68
C VAL A 298 -12.27 7.41 -1.26
N CYS A 299 -11.45 7.87 -2.20
CA CYS A 299 -10.39 8.83 -1.90
C CYS A 299 -10.96 10.25 -1.71
N GLY A 300 -11.70 10.79 -2.68
CA GLY A 300 -12.09 12.21 -2.66
C GLY A 300 -12.96 12.60 -1.46
N SER A 301 -14.01 11.84 -1.19
CA SER A 301 -15.03 12.22 -0.19
C SER A 301 -14.98 11.44 1.11
N HIS A 302 -14.37 10.26 1.16
CA HIS A 302 -14.46 9.40 2.36
C HIS A 302 -13.15 9.33 3.16
N THR A 303 -11.98 9.23 2.51
CA THR A 303 -10.73 8.96 3.23
C THR A 303 -9.62 9.97 2.97
N GLN A 304 -9.65 10.66 1.83
CA GLN A 304 -8.56 11.50 1.32
C GLN A 304 -7.24 10.74 1.12
N ARG A 305 -7.29 9.39 1.03
CA ARG A 305 -6.14 8.51 0.82
C ARG A 305 -6.17 7.87 -0.56
N THR A 306 -5.16 8.10 -1.39
CA THR A 306 -5.16 7.58 -2.78
C THR A 306 -5.16 6.05 -2.80
N ALA A 307 -4.42 5.44 -1.87
CA ALA A 307 -4.35 4.00 -1.66
C ALA A 307 -5.71 3.33 -1.41
N ALA A 308 -6.68 4.10 -0.90
CA ALA A 308 -8.00 3.57 -0.57
C ALA A 308 -8.79 3.13 -1.80
N GLU A 309 -8.68 3.84 -2.92
CA GLU A 309 -9.30 3.43 -4.18
C GLU A 309 -8.76 2.09 -4.66
N ALA A 310 -7.42 1.94 -4.67
CA ALA A 310 -6.76 0.70 -5.06
C ALA A 310 -7.13 -0.48 -4.15
N TRP A 311 -6.99 -0.29 -2.84
CA TRP A 311 -7.24 -1.34 -1.86
C TRP A 311 -8.72 -1.74 -1.84
N GLN A 312 -9.64 -0.77 -1.80
CA GLN A 312 -11.08 -1.04 -1.76
C GLN A 312 -11.55 -1.77 -3.01
N TYR A 313 -11.05 -1.39 -4.18
CA TYR A 313 -11.34 -2.11 -5.41
C TYR A 313 -10.90 -3.57 -5.31
N MET A 314 -9.65 -3.85 -4.94
CA MET A 314 -9.17 -5.24 -4.86
C MET A 314 -9.84 -6.05 -3.75
N PHE A 315 -10.16 -5.41 -2.61
CA PHE A 315 -10.93 -6.00 -1.53
C PHE A 315 -12.33 -6.41 -1.97
N THR A 316 -13.09 -5.49 -2.60
CA THR A 316 -14.46 -5.79 -3.08
C THR A 316 -14.50 -6.88 -4.14
N GLN A 317 -13.45 -6.98 -4.96
CA GLN A 317 -13.26 -8.06 -5.92
C GLN A 317 -12.77 -9.37 -5.29
N LYS A 318 -12.53 -9.41 -3.97
CA LYS A 318 -12.02 -10.58 -3.22
C LYS A 318 -10.68 -11.08 -3.75
N LYS A 319 -9.82 -10.13 -4.12
CA LYS A 319 -8.50 -10.37 -4.72
C LYS A 319 -7.33 -10.10 -3.76
N LEU A 320 -7.60 -9.57 -2.57
CA LEU A 320 -6.59 -9.40 -1.52
C LEU A 320 -6.65 -10.58 -0.55
N ILE A 321 -5.55 -11.31 -0.45
CA ILE A 321 -5.40 -12.48 0.43
C ILE A 321 -5.28 -12.03 1.87
N GLY A 322 -5.92 -12.79 2.79
CA GLY A 322 -5.87 -12.56 4.23
C GLY A 322 -6.05 -11.11 4.62
N VAL A 323 -7.09 -10.47 4.06
CA VAL A 323 -7.28 -9.01 4.15
C VAL A 323 -7.34 -8.51 5.59
N HIS A 324 -7.89 -9.30 6.51
CA HIS A 324 -8.00 -9.00 7.94
C HIS A 324 -6.68 -9.05 8.71
N ALA A 325 -5.60 -9.49 8.08
CA ALA A 325 -4.24 -9.50 8.62
C ALA A 325 -3.24 -8.92 7.62
N ALA A 326 -3.72 -8.27 6.55
CA ALA A 326 -2.91 -7.72 5.47
C ALA A 326 -1.94 -8.73 4.82
N ARG A 327 -2.32 -10.01 4.64
CA ARG A 327 -1.39 -11.03 4.10
C ARG A 327 -0.86 -10.70 2.71
N TRP A 328 -1.64 -9.97 1.92
CA TRP A 328 -1.19 -9.42 0.64
C TRP A 328 0.04 -8.48 0.77
N TRP A 329 0.30 -7.87 1.93
CA TRP A 329 1.46 -7.00 2.21
C TRP A 329 2.68 -7.74 2.77
N ASP A 330 2.49 -8.95 3.30
CA ASP A 330 3.55 -9.75 3.94
C ASP A 330 4.83 -9.86 3.10
N PRO A 331 4.79 -10.02 1.76
CA PRO A 331 6.02 -10.12 0.96
C PRO A 331 6.95 -8.91 1.10
N LEU A 332 6.38 -7.70 1.14
CA LEU A 332 7.16 -6.48 1.30
C LEU A 332 7.58 -6.31 2.74
N ARG A 333 6.67 -6.59 3.70
CA ARG A 333 6.99 -6.53 5.13
C ARG A 333 8.16 -7.43 5.48
N GLU A 334 8.12 -8.69 5.04
CA GLU A 334 9.16 -9.69 5.27
C GLU A 334 10.48 -9.33 4.60
N ALA A 335 10.46 -8.81 3.39
CA ALA A 335 11.68 -8.39 2.70
C ALA A 335 12.40 -7.30 3.51
N VAL A 336 11.65 -6.30 4.00
CA VAL A 336 12.19 -5.22 4.82
C VAL A 336 12.64 -5.70 6.19
N TRP A 337 11.87 -6.58 6.84
CA TRP A 337 12.27 -7.22 8.10
C TRP A 337 13.59 -7.99 7.96
N LYS A 338 13.73 -8.84 6.93
CA LYS A 338 14.96 -9.59 6.67
C LYS A 338 16.14 -8.65 6.40
N PHE A 339 15.92 -7.59 5.64
CA PHE A 339 16.94 -6.58 5.38
C PHE A 339 17.41 -5.87 6.65
N ALA A 340 16.50 -5.56 7.58
CA ALA A 340 16.81 -5.00 8.88
C ALA A 340 17.41 -6.01 9.88
N GLY A 341 17.51 -7.29 9.52
CA GLY A 341 18.02 -8.35 10.39
C GLY A 341 17.03 -8.77 11.49
N VAL A 342 15.73 -8.72 11.23
CA VAL A 342 14.72 -9.34 12.09
C VAL A 342 14.77 -10.86 11.90
N ASP A 343 14.93 -11.62 12.99
CA ASP A 343 15.03 -13.07 12.95
C ASP A 343 13.76 -13.72 12.36
N GLY A 344 13.94 -14.42 11.24
CA GLY A 344 12.84 -14.96 10.45
C GLY A 344 12.00 -16.03 11.16
N ALA A 345 12.51 -16.68 12.21
CA ALA A 345 11.75 -17.71 12.92
C ALA A 345 10.58 -17.12 13.74
N ASP A 346 10.79 -16.01 14.45
CA ASP A 346 9.77 -15.40 15.30
C ASP A 346 8.74 -14.64 14.47
N ALA A 347 9.21 -13.89 13.47
CA ALA A 347 8.36 -13.17 12.52
C ALA A 347 7.47 -14.11 11.69
N LEU A 348 8.03 -15.18 11.11
CA LEU A 348 7.31 -16.09 10.20
C LEU A 348 6.40 -17.07 10.95
N ASN A 349 6.73 -17.46 12.19
CA ASN A 349 5.87 -18.32 13.01
C ASN A 349 4.56 -17.64 13.40
N TRP A 350 4.58 -16.34 13.73
CA TRP A 350 3.37 -15.58 14.08
C TRP A 350 2.44 -15.42 12.88
N MET A 351 2.97 -15.49 11.66
CA MET A 351 2.20 -15.33 10.42
C MET A 351 1.47 -16.59 9.97
N LYS A 352 1.92 -17.78 10.39
CA LYS A 352 1.39 -19.06 9.88
C LYS A 352 0.27 -19.68 10.73
N GLN A 353 -0.03 -19.14 11.90
CA GLN A 353 -1.00 -19.72 12.83
C GLN A 353 -2.16 -18.74 13.02
N SER A 354 -3.38 -19.09 12.62
CA SER A 354 -4.46 -18.10 12.64
C SER A 354 -5.56 -18.28 11.59
N VAL A 355 -6.86 -18.16 11.90
CA VAL A 355 -7.95 -17.96 10.91
C VAL A 355 -8.93 -16.92 11.49
N PHE A 356 -9.12 -15.71 10.93
CA PHE A 356 -9.84 -14.55 11.54
C PHE A 356 -9.04 -13.73 12.57
N GLN A 357 -9.30 -12.41 12.65
CA GLN A 357 -8.62 -11.50 13.60
C GLN A 357 -8.81 -11.94 15.07
N GLU A 358 -10.01 -12.42 15.41
CA GLU A 358 -10.31 -13.02 16.71
C GLU A 358 -9.71 -14.41 16.92
N LEU A 359 -9.17 -15.07 15.88
CA LEU A 359 -8.40 -16.30 16.09
C LEU A 359 -6.91 -16.06 15.91
N LEU A 360 -6.45 -14.91 15.34
CA LEU A 360 -5.02 -14.52 15.29
C LEU A 360 -4.36 -14.76 16.64
N PRO A 361 -3.07 -15.15 16.64
CA PRO A 361 -2.41 -15.58 17.86
C PRO A 361 -2.39 -14.39 18.82
N LEU A 362 -2.64 -14.69 20.09
CA LEU A 362 -2.31 -13.76 21.15
C LEU A 362 -0.78 -13.67 21.20
N PRO A 363 -0.20 -12.47 21.16
CA PRO A 363 1.25 -12.34 21.27
C PRO A 363 1.69 -12.84 22.66
N GLN A 364 2.72 -13.70 22.70
CA GLN A 364 3.29 -14.18 23.96
C GLN A 364 3.94 -13.02 24.74
N LYS A 365 4.64 -12.15 24.00
CA LYS A 365 5.25 -10.92 24.49
C LYS A 365 4.48 -9.71 23.95
N VAL A 366 4.05 -8.83 24.85
CA VAL A 366 3.37 -7.57 24.46
C VAL A 366 4.40 -6.45 24.39
N GLY A 367 4.63 -5.92 23.18
CA GLY A 367 5.45 -4.73 22.97
C GLY A 367 4.59 -3.47 22.86
N ILE A 368 4.74 -2.54 23.80
CA ILE A 368 4.18 -1.20 23.73
C ILE A 368 5.30 -0.24 23.32
N THR A 369 5.15 0.42 22.18
CA THR A 369 6.15 1.34 21.65
C THR A 369 5.54 2.73 21.51
N TYR A 370 6.06 3.68 22.28
CA TYR A 370 5.75 5.09 22.16
C TYR A 370 6.80 5.80 21.32
N ILE A 371 6.39 6.31 20.16
CA ILE A 371 7.22 7.14 19.28
C ILE A 371 7.18 8.57 19.81
N SER A 372 8.18 8.90 20.62
CA SER A 372 8.37 10.23 21.17
C SER A 372 8.82 11.20 20.08
N ARG A 373 8.25 12.40 20.14
CA ARG A 373 8.62 13.54 19.30
C ARG A 373 9.21 14.70 20.12
N GLN A 374 9.60 14.44 21.36
CA GLN A 374 10.05 15.49 22.28
C GLN A 374 11.32 16.22 21.82
N SER A 375 12.20 15.53 21.08
CA SER A 375 13.38 16.15 20.46
C SER A 375 13.06 17.01 19.24
N GLY A 376 11.85 16.90 18.68
CA GLY A 376 11.42 17.68 17.53
C GLY A 376 10.95 19.09 17.90
N ASN A 377 10.76 19.91 16.86
CA ASN A 377 10.33 21.29 17.01
C ASN A 377 8.82 21.48 17.01
N ARG A 378 8.07 20.51 16.50
CA ARG A 378 6.61 20.59 16.25
C ARG A 378 5.95 19.25 16.53
N ARG A 379 4.63 19.26 16.71
CA ARG A 379 3.82 18.05 16.98
C ARG A 379 4.40 17.23 18.13
N LYS A 380 4.62 17.91 19.26
CA LYS A 380 5.08 17.27 20.50
C LYS A 380 4.11 17.55 21.63
N LEU A 381 4.13 16.64 22.61
CA LEU A 381 3.31 16.81 23.80
C LEU A 381 3.88 17.93 24.67
N VAL A 382 3.04 18.54 25.48
CA VAL A 382 3.50 19.34 26.63
C VAL A 382 4.39 18.45 27.52
N GLN A 383 5.50 18.99 28.04
CA GLN A 383 6.49 18.21 28.79
C GLN A 383 5.88 17.43 29.97
N GLU A 384 5.06 18.08 30.79
CA GLU A 384 4.37 17.43 31.91
C GLU A 384 3.45 16.29 31.45
N ALA A 385 2.75 16.48 30.32
CA ALA A 385 1.89 15.46 29.74
C ALA A 385 2.70 14.26 29.19
N HIS A 386 3.87 14.52 28.60
CA HIS A 386 4.82 13.50 28.19
C HIS A 386 5.33 12.68 29.38
N ASP A 387 5.79 13.35 30.44
CA ASP A 387 6.33 12.69 31.64
C ASP A 387 5.25 11.82 32.30
N ASN A 388 4.04 12.36 32.45
CA ASN A 388 2.89 11.62 32.98
C ASN A 388 2.51 10.41 32.10
N LEU A 389 2.57 10.53 30.77
CA LEU A 389 2.33 9.42 29.85
C LEU A 389 3.36 8.30 30.04
N VAL A 390 4.65 8.66 30.09
CA VAL A 390 5.75 7.69 30.27
C VAL A 390 5.63 6.98 31.61
N ILE A 391 5.36 7.72 32.70
CA ILE A 391 5.16 7.16 34.04
C ILE A 391 3.97 6.20 34.05
N SER A 392 2.80 6.64 33.56
CA SER A 392 1.56 5.85 33.60
C SER A 392 1.68 4.51 32.87
N ILE A 393 2.30 4.49 31.68
CA ILE A 393 2.49 3.26 30.92
C ILE A 393 3.58 2.38 31.56
N SER A 394 4.64 2.98 32.11
CA SER A 394 5.69 2.24 32.82
C SER A 394 5.14 1.52 34.07
N GLU A 395 4.27 2.18 34.82
CA GLU A 395 3.58 1.60 35.98
C GLU A 395 2.65 0.46 35.56
N LEU A 396 1.86 0.64 34.49
CA LEU A 396 1.04 -0.44 33.92
C LEU A 396 1.88 -1.67 33.56
N VAL A 397 2.99 -1.49 32.82
CA VAL A 397 3.87 -2.60 32.43
C VAL A 397 4.50 -3.26 33.65
N THR A 398 4.93 -2.49 34.64
CA THR A 398 5.48 -3.03 35.89
C THR A 398 4.45 -3.88 36.63
N ARG A 399 3.22 -3.39 36.77
CA ARG A 399 2.12 -4.15 37.39
C ARG A 399 1.84 -5.46 36.67
N ARG A 400 1.93 -5.48 35.33
CA ARG A 400 1.69 -6.68 34.51
C ARG A 400 2.84 -7.67 34.60
N ARG A 401 4.10 -7.21 34.61
CA ARG A 401 5.27 -8.06 34.87
C ARG A 401 5.22 -8.73 36.23
N LEU A 402 4.79 -8.03 37.28
CA LEU A 402 4.61 -8.61 38.62
C LEU A 402 3.55 -9.72 38.66
N LYS A 403 2.63 -9.76 37.69
CA LYS A 403 1.65 -10.84 37.49
C LYS A 403 2.15 -11.97 36.58
N GLY A 404 3.42 -11.92 36.16
CA GLY A 404 4.05 -12.91 35.28
C GLY A 404 3.84 -12.66 33.78
N ASN A 405 3.32 -11.50 33.37
CA ASN A 405 3.18 -11.20 31.94
C ASN A 405 4.48 -10.63 31.33
N GLU A 406 4.82 -11.07 30.12
CA GLU A 406 5.97 -10.55 29.35
C GLU A 406 5.61 -9.27 28.60
N TRP A 407 5.48 -8.15 29.31
CA TRP A 407 5.19 -6.85 28.71
C TRP A 407 6.45 -6.01 28.62
N VAL A 408 6.63 -5.26 27.55
CA VAL A 408 7.76 -4.34 27.35
C VAL A 408 7.23 -2.99 26.93
N PHE A 409 7.69 -1.93 27.60
CA PHE A 409 7.46 -0.56 27.16
C PHE A 409 8.74 0.03 26.59
N ARG A 410 8.64 0.67 25.43
CA ARG A 410 9.73 1.38 24.76
C ARG A 410 9.31 2.81 24.48
N VAL A 411 10.10 3.76 24.95
CA VAL A 411 10.00 5.16 24.53
C VAL A 411 11.11 5.38 23.51
N ILE A 412 10.74 5.58 22.25
CA ILE A 412 11.69 5.70 21.16
C ILE A 412 11.71 7.14 20.65
N ASP A 413 12.92 7.63 20.43
CA ASP A 413 13.16 8.84 19.67
C ASP A 413 13.73 8.42 18.33
N ALA A 414 12.85 8.32 17.33
CA ALA A 414 13.18 7.73 16.03
C ALA A 414 14.38 8.40 15.36
N GLU A 415 14.56 9.72 15.55
CA GLU A 415 15.66 10.49 14.98
C GLU A 415 17.04 10.12 15.57
N LYS A 416 17.08 9.43 16.71
CA LYS A 416 18.31 9.04 17.42
C LYS A 416 18.73 7.59 17.20
N ILE A 417 17.95 6.81 16.46
CA ILE A 417 18.20 5.38 16.24
C ILE A 417 18.23 5.06 14.75
N SER A 418 18.96 4.00 14.39
CA SER A 418 19.11 3.61 12.98
C SER A 418 17.80 3.11 12.39
N ARG A 419 17.69 3.17 11.05
CA ARG A 419 16.54 2.64 10.31
C ARG A 419 16.30 1.15 10.60
N ASP A 420 17.37 0.35 10.65
CA ASP A 420 17.27 -1.07 11.00
C ASP A 420 16.66 -1.25 12.40
N GLU A 421 17.11 -0.46 13.37
CA GLU A 421 16.60 -0.54 14.74
C GLU A 421 15.12 -0.11 14.83
N GLN A 422 14.72 0.93 14.10
CA GLN A 422 13.32 1.32 14.01
C GLN A 422 12.44 0.20 13.44
N ILE A 423 12.90 -0.49 12.39
CA ILE A 423 12.19 -1.63 11.80
C ILE A 423 12.13 -2.82 12.79
N ARG A 424 13.22 -3.16 13.48
CA ARG A 424 13.21 -4.22 14.51
C ARG A 424 12.22 -3.91 15.63
N ILE A 425 12.21 -2.68 16.12
CA ILE A 425 11.25 -2.25 17.14
C ILE A 425 9.82 -2.36 16.61
N ALA A 426 9.55 -1.92 15.38
CA ALA A 426 8.23 -2.04 14.76
C ALA A 426 7.79 -3.51 14.62
N ALA A 427 8.70 -4.40 14.23
CA ALA A 427 8.45 -5.84 14.11
C ALA A 427 8.12 -6.52 15.45
N GLU A 428 8.57 -5.97 16.58
CA GLU A 428 8.24 -6.44 17.93
C GLU A 428 7.05 -5.70 18.57
N THR A 429 6.44 -4.74 17.87
CA THR A 429 5.43 -3.87 18.45
C THR A 429 4.03 -4.48 18.33
N THR A 430 3.33 -4.58 19.46
CA THR A 430 1.90 -4.93 19.55
C THR A 430 1.05 -3.66 19.57
N ILE A 431 1.42 -2.68 20.40
CA ILE A 431 0.74 -1.39 20.50
C ILE A 431 1.72 -0.29 20.11
N MET A 432 1.47 0.38 18.99
CA MET A 432 2.22 1.56 18.58
C MET A 432 1.44 2.80 18.98
N LEU A 433 2.05 3.71 19.74
CA LEU A 433 1.44 4.98 20.08
C LEU A 433 2.34 6.16 19.76
N GLY A 434 1.76 7.31 19.45
CA GLY A 434 2.51 8.52 19.15
C GLY A 434 1.60 9.71 18.87
N VAL A 435 2.19 10.90 18.90
CA VAL A 435 1.54 12.08 18.32
C VAL A 435 1.49 11.90 16.81
N HIS A 436 0.40 12.35 16.18
CA HIS A 436 0.26 12.28 14.71
C HIS A 436 1.53 12.75 13.97
N GLY A 437 1.91 11.99 12.94
CA GLY A 437 3.06 12.28 12.08
C GLY A 437 3.91 11.05 11.74
N ASN A 438 4.95 11.28 10.91
CA ASN A 438 5.66 10.25 10.15
C ASN A 438 6.19 9.04 10.91
N GLY A 439 6.44 9.17 12.21
CA GLY A 439 6.84 8.03 13.04
C GLY A 439 5.85 6.87 12.95
N LEU A 440 4.54 7.16 12.92
CA LEU A 440 3.49 6.13 12.89
C LEU A 440 3.41 5.36 11.58
N THR A 441 4.10 5.79 10.52
CA THR A 441 4.20 5.04 9.25
C THR A 441 4.77 3.64 9.48
N HIS A 442 5.57 3.45 10.53
CA HIS A 442 6.10 2.16 10.94
C HIS A 442 5.03 1.10 11.26
N LEU A 443 3.75 1.48 11.41
CA LEU A 443 2.63 0.54 11.53
C LEU A 443 2.65 -0.52 10.42
N VAL A 444 3.13 -0.18 9.20
CA VAL A 444 3.18 -1.13 8.08
C VAL A 444 4.12 -2.32 8.30
N PHE A 445 5.03 -2.19 9.27
CA PHE A 445 5.98 -3.23 9.70
C PHE A 445 5.59 -3.88 11.02
N MET A 446 4.46 -3.54 11.62
CA MET A 446 3.97 -4.27 12.79
C MET A 446 3.44 -5.64 12.37
N PRO A 447 3.67 -6.69 13.18
CA PRO A 447 3.06 -7.98 12.95
C PRO A 447 1.54 -7.89 13.15
N PRO A 448 0.73 -8.49 12.27
CA PRO A 448 -0.70 -8.58 12.49
C PRO A 448 -0.99 -9.63 13.57
N THR A 449 -1.54 -9.20 14.70
CA THR A 449 -1.98 -10.06 15.81
C THR A 449 -3.39 -9.66 16.24
N ARG A 450 -4.03 -10.47 17.09
CA ARG A 450 -5.34 -10.13 17.66
C ARG A 450 -5.32 -8.81 18.45
N LEU A 451 -4.16 -8.43 18.97
CA LEU A 451 -3.97 -7.25 19.82
C LEU A 451 -3.27 -6.10 19.11
N SER A 452 -2.88 -6.25 17.83
CA SER A 452 -2.16 -5.22 17.09
C SER A 452 -3.01 -3.95 16.98
N THR A 453 -2.48 -2.85 17.52
CA THR A 453 -3.23 -1.61 17.70
C THR A 453 -2.33 -0.39 17.47
N VAL A 454 -2.87 0.62 16.81
CA VAL A 454 -2.26 1.95 16.69
C VAL A 454 -3.07 2.95 17.52
N ILE A 455 -2.41 3.73 18.36
CA ILE A 455 -3.01 4.80 19.16
C ILE A 455 -2.40 6.14 18.74
N GLU A 456 -3.20 6.99 18.14
CA GLU A 456 -2.74 8.28 17.63
C GLU A 456 -3.25 9.43 18.49
N ILE A 457 -2.33 10.24 19.00
CA ILE A 457 -2.61 11.38 19.84
C ILE A 457 -2.71 12.64 18.97
N PHE A 458 -3.86 13.31 19.04
CA PHE A 458 -4.11 14.56 18.34
C PHE A 458 -4.27 15.72 19.32
N TYR A 459 -4.06 16.93 18.80
CA TYR A 459 -4.58 18.12 19.45
C TYR A 459 -6.12 18.03 19.49
N PRO A 460 -6.79 18.33 20.62
CA PRO A 460 -8.25 18.23 20.72
C PRO A 460 -8.98 18.96 19.60
N GLY A 461 -10.01 18.31 19.03
CA GLY A 461 -10.72 18.76 17.85
C GLY A 461 -10.08 18.35 16.53
N GLY A 462 -8.82 17.90 16.53
CA GLY A 462 -8.09 17.55 15.33
C GLY A 462 -8.16 16.08 14.96
N PHE A 463 -8.24 15.80 13.66
CA PHE A 463 -8.24 14.43 13.15
C PHE A 463 -7.82 14.38 11.68
N ALA A 464 -7.13 13.30 11.30
CA ALA A 464 -6.79 13.00 9.93
C ALA A 464 -6.84 11.48 9.70
N HIS A 465 -7.23 11.06 8.49
CA HIS A 465 -7.36 9.64 8.14
C HIS A 465 -6.04 8.90 7.93
N ASP A 466 -4.90 9.58 7.93
CA ASP A 466 -3.60 9.05 7.48
C ASP A 466 -3.28 7.68 8.09
N TYR A 467 -3.01 7.60 9.40
CA TYR A 467 -2.68 6.32 10.03
C TYR A 467 -3.92 5.51 10.40
N GLN A 468 -5.05 6.18 10.61
CA GLN A 468 -6.34 5.55 10.87
C GLN A 468 -6.73 4.59 9.76
N TRP A 469 -6.74 5.07 8.52
CA TRP A 469 -7.15 4.30 7.37
C TRP A 469 -6.16 3.18 7.09
N THR A 470 -4.85 3.46 7.13
CA THR A 470 -3.81 2.45 6.86
C THR A 470 -3.82 1.35 7.92
N ALA A 471 -3.94 1.69 9.22
CA ALA A 471 -4.05 0.69 10.29
C ALA A 471 -5.26 -0.22 10.10
N THR A 472 -6.42 0.36 9.77
CA THR A 472 -7.66 -0.38 9.50
C THR A 472 -7.53 -1.29 8.27
N ALA A 473 -6.98 -0.77 7.17
CA ALA A 473 -6.72 -1.55 5.95
C ALA A 473 -5.73 -2.70 6.18
N MET A 474 -4.91 -2.59 7.23
CA MET A 474 -4.00 -3.63 7.67
C MET A 474 -4.61 -4.64 8.67
N GLY A 475 -5.87 -4.46 9.05
CA GLY A 475 -6.53 -5.30 10.04
C GLY A 475 -6.08 -5.05 11.47
N MET A 476 -5.54 -3.86 11.77
CA MET A 476 -5.20 -3.44 13.12
C MET A 476 -6.35 -2.65 13.74
N LYS A 477 -6.44 -2.65 15.07
CA LYS A 477 -7.31 -1.70 15.77
C LYS A 477 -6.65 -0.32 15.75
N TYR A 478 -7.47 0.72 15.73
CA TYR A 478 -7.01 2.10 15.76
C TYR A 478 -7.83 2.89 16.77
N PHE A 479 -7.15 3.71 17.55
CA PHE A 479 -7.77 4.67 18.46
C PHE A 479 -7.19 6.05 18.21
N ASN A 480 -8.04 7.04 17.95
CA ASN A 480 -7.65 8.44 18.02
C ASN A 480 -7.92 8.95 19.44
N VAL A 481 -6.99 9.74 19.97
CA VAL A 481 -7.04 10.23 21.35
C VAL A 481 -7.01 11.75 21.35
N TRP A 482 -7.95 12.33 22.09
CA TRP A 482 -7.95 13.74 22.51
C TRP A 482 -7.82 13.82 24.02
N ASN A 483 -6.63 14.20 24.48
CA ASN A 483 -6.28 14.32 25.88
C ASN A 483 -6.56 13.04 26.71
N ASP A 484 -7.74 12.97 27.33
CA ASP A 484 -8.22 11.92 28.24
C ASP A 484 -9.35 11.07 27.66
N SER A 485 -9.80 11.39 26.44
CA SER A 485 -10.86 10.71 25.70
C SER A 485 -10.32 10.07 24.42
N TYR A 486 -11.03 9.07 23.91
CA TYR A 486 -10.70 8.41 22.65
C TYR A 486 -11.95 8.07 21.87
N SER A 487 -11.78 7.88 20.56
CA SER A 487 -12.77 7.26 19.69
C SER A 487 -12.11 6.20 18.81
N ALA A 488 -12.93 5.41 18.14
CA ALA A 488 -12.53 4.37 17.21
C ALA A 488 -13.67 4.16 16.20
N LEU A 489 -13.40 3.45 15.11
CA LEU A 489 -14.43 3.05 14.16
C LEU A 489 -15.63 2.38 14.85
N PRO A 490 -16.88 2.75 14.52
CA PRO A 490 -17.28 3.69 13.45
C PRO A 490 -17.43 5.16 13.91
N ASP A 491 -17.15 5.48 15.17
CA ASP A 491 -17.48 6.76 15.82
C ASP A 491 -16.34 7.78 15.71
N GLU A 492 -15.70 7.85 14.55
CA GLU A 492 -14.55 8.73 14.32
C GLU A 492 -14.98 10.20 14.19
N PRO A 493 -14.18 11.16 14.68
CA PRO A 493 -14.46 12.57 14.50
C PRO A 493 -14.30 12.97 13.02
N PRO A 494 -14.93 14.07 12.58
CA PRO A 494 -14.68 14.62 11.26
C PRO A 494 -13.22 15.07 11.12
N VAL A 495 -12.69 15.02 9.89
CA VAL A 495 -11.37 15.57 9.58
C VAL A 495 -11.35 17.07 9.88
N ASP A 496 -10.42 17.48 10.73
CA ASP A 496 -10.19 18.88 11.08
C ASP A 496 -8.73 19.11 11.50
N TYR A 497 -8.24 20.31 11.22
CA TYR A 497 -6.88 20.75 11.50
C TYR A 497 -6.92 22.04 12.35
N PRO A 498 -7.39 21.97 13.61
CA PRO A 498 -7.59 23.15 14.45
C PRO A 498 -6.28 23.89 14.75
N PRO A 499 -6.35 25.17 15.16
CA PRO A 499 -5.18 25.88 15.70
C PRO A 499 -4.56 25.06 16.84
N GLY A 500 -3.26 24.75 16.75
CA GLY A 500 -2.59 23.83 17.68
C GLY A 500 -2.28 22.45 17.11
N PHE A 501 -2.93 22.04 16.01
CA PHE A 501 -2.74 20.72 15.41
C PHE A 501 -1.27 20.42 15.12
N GLN A 502 -0.55 21.34 14.49
CA GLN A 502 0.87 21.15 14.15
C GLN A 502 1.85 21.66 15.23
N GLU A 503 1.36 22.12 16.38
CA GLU A 503 2.15 22.86 17.37
C GLU A 503 2.86 21.96 18.40
N ALA A 504 3.63 22.57 19.30
CA ALA A 504 4.46 21.91 20.30
C ALA A 504 3.81 21.74 21.69
N SER A 505 2.48 21.83 21.76
CA SER A 505 1.72 21.89 23.02
C SER A 505 0.51 20.95 23.03
N ILE A 506 0.67 19.74 22.48
CA ILE A 506 -0.42 18.76 22.41
C ILE A 506 -0.65 18.15 23.81
N PRO A 507 -1.87 18.23 24.37
CA PRO A 507 -2.17 17.64 25.68
C PRO A 507 -2.41 16.13 25.57
N VAL A 508 -2.06 15.40 26.62
CA VAL A 508 -2.45 13.99 26.80
C VAL A 508 -2.54 13.66 28.29
N HIS A 509 -3.54 12.87 28.66
CA HIS A 509 -3.70 12.37 30.02
C HIS A 509 -3.17 10.93 30.12
N GLY A 510 -1.95 10.77 30.63
CA GLY A 510 -1.22 9.49 30.66
C GLY A 510 -2.00 8.32 31.25
N LEU A 511 -2.73 8.54 32.34
CA LEU A 511 -3.55 7.51 33.00
C LEU A 511 -4.67 6.99 32.10
N SER A 512 -5.32 7.87 31.34
CA SER A 512 -6.35 7.46 30.37
C SER A 512 -5.77 6.59 29.27
N ILE A 513 -4.56 6.90 28.78
CA ILE A 513 -3.88 6.10 27.75
C ILE A 513 -3.46 4.74 28.29
N ALA A 514 -2.87 4.71 29.49
CA ALA A 514 -2.51 3.46 30.14
C ALA A 514 -3.76 2.58 30.36
N LYS A 515 -4.88 3.18 30.80
CA LYS A 515 -6.15 2.47 30.93
C LYS A 515 -6.70 1.96 29.59
N LEU A 516 -6.66 2.77 28.54
CA LEU A 516 -7.05 2.36 27.18
C LEU A 516 -6.24 1.13 26.72
N ILE A 517 -4.92 1.17 26.89
CA ILE A 517 -4.02 0.05 26.56
C ILE A 517 -4.37 -1.18 27.40
N GLU A 518 -4.57 -1.01 28.70
CA GLU A 518 -4.92 -2.11 29.62
C GLU A 518 -6.25 -2.76 29.24
N ASP A 519 -7.29 -1.96 28.99
CA ASP A 519 -8.62 -2.44 28.63
C ASP A 519 -8.61 -3.13 27.26
N ARG A 520 -7.83 -2.60 26.29
CA ARG A 520 -7.63 -3.23 24.98
C ARG A 520 -6.96 -4.59 25.08
N LEU A 521 -5.88 -4.68 25.86
CA LEU A 521 -5.11 -5.93 26.03
C LEU A 521 -5.86 -6.96 26.88
N ASP A 522 -6.74 -6.53 27.78
CA ASP A 522 -7.66 -7.40 28.53
C ASP A 522 -8.88 -7.85 27.70
N GLY A 523 -9.04 -7.35 26.46
CA GLY A 523 -10.17 -7.68 25.59
C GLY A 523 -11.51 -7.07 26.03
N LYS A 524 -11.48 -5.97 26.80
CA LYS A 524 -12.68 -5.24 27.21
C LYS A 524 -13.23 -4.34 26.10
N ILE A 525 -12.38 -3.99 25.12
CA ILE A 525 -12.66 -3.12 23.97
C ILE A 525 -11.96 -3.62 22.69
#